data_AF-A0A2M7X7K0-F1
#
_entry.id   AF-A0A2M7X7K0-F1
#
_cell.length_a   1.000
_cell.length_b   1.000
_cell.length_c   1.000
_cell.angle_alpha   90.00
_cell.angle_beta   90.00
_cell.angle_gamma   90.00
#
_symmetry.space_group_name_H-M   'P 1'
#
loop_
_entity.id
_entity.type
_entity.pdbx_description
1 polymer ?
#
loop_
_entity_poly.entity_id
_entity_poly.type
_entity_poly.pdbx_seq_one_letter_code
_entity_poly.pdbx_strand_id
1 'polypeptide(L)'
;PAHVLVSVSRWFRDALPGTDPLVGAALVGAVAALICLLRWALRASISEFAATLAMLLLSASWLRHWHPGQANGLLLLAALTVMAGVLLGSYRMAFIDALTGLPNRRSLEETLDRLTPPFVLAMVDVDHFKQFNDSYGHAAGDIVLREVGKVLRRHSGALAFRYGGEEFCLVYEGQAVTRSEPGCERARSALESQSIRVRPAQTGTRKLAKPKAVAVTASFGLAARSASEKHPRDVLASADKALYKAKGKGRNRVEVAR
;
A
#
# COMPACT_ATOMS: atom_id res chain seq x y z
N PRO A 1 14.51 -1.26 -40.17
CA PRO A 1 13.39 -2.22 -39.95
C PRO A 1 13.64 -3.61 -40.58
N ALA A 2 13.98 -3.69 -41.89
CA ALA A 2 14.18 -4.96 -42.60
C ALA A 2 15.38 -5.79 -42.07
N HIS A 3 16.50 -5.15 -41.70
CA HIS A 3 17.67 -5.85 -41.17
C HIS A 3 17.45 -6.55 -39.81
N VAL A 4 16.61 -5.98 -38.94
CA VAL A 4 16.29 -6.56 -37.62
C VAL A 4 15.39 -7.79 -37.77
N LEU A 5 14.43 -7.74 -38.70
CA LEU A 5 13.58 -8.90 -39.02
C LEU A 5 14.39 -10.06 -39.64
N VAL A 6 15.40 -9.75 -40.45
CA VAL A 6 16.31 -10.75 -41.02
C VAL A 6 17.21 -11.38 -39.94
N SER A 7 17.71 -10.62 -38.97
CA SER A 7 18.53 -11.18 -37.88
C SER A 7 17.71 -12.04 -36.91
N VAL A 8 16.50 -11.59 -36.56
CA VAL A 8 15.60 -12.35 -35.68
C VAL A 8 15.14 -13.65 -36.35
N SER A 9 14.80 -13.62 -37.64
CA SER A 9 14.40 -14.83 -38.38
C SER A 9 15.54 -15.83 -38.62
N ARG A 10 16.81 -15.39 -38.65
CA ARG A 10 17.97 -16.30 -38.66
C ARG A 10 18.13 -16.97 -37.30
N TRP A 11 18.16 -16.18 -36.23
CA TRP A 11 18.29 -16.71 -34.87
C TRP A 11 17.19 -17.74 -34.54
N PHE A 12 15.93 -17.49 -34.93
CA PHE A 12 14.85 -18.46 -34.72
C PHE A 12 15.02 -19.75 -35.54
N ARG A 13 15.51 -19.66 -36.77
CA ARG A 13 15.80 -20.83 -37.61
C ARG A 13 16.91 -21.70 -37.02
N ASP A 14 17.91 -21.07 -36.42
CA ASP A 14 19.03 -21.77 -35.78
C ASP A 14 18.64 -22.35 -34.41
N ALA A 15 17.80 -21.65 -33.64
CA ALA A 15 17.39 -22.05 -32.29
C ALA A 15 16.25 -23.09 -32.27
N LEU A 16 15.33 -23.05 -33.24
CA LEU A 16 14.20 -23.98 -33.36
C LEU A 16 14.08 -24.49 -34.81
N PRO A 17 15.01 -25.35 -35.26
CA PRO A 17 15.04 -25.85 -36.63
C PRO A 17 13.73 -26.56 -36.98
N GLY A 18 13.14 -26.20 -38.13
CA GLY A 18 11.88 -26.77 -38.62
C GLY A 18 10.61 -26.05 -38.16
N THR A 19 10.70 -25.04 -37.30
CA THR A 19 9.55 -24.22 -36.90
C THR A 19 9.42 -22.95 -37.74
N ASP A 20 8.19 -22.53 -38.02
CA ASP A 20 7.93 -21.22 -38.64
C ASP A 20 8.42 -20.11 -37.69
N PRO A 21 9.24 -19.15 -38.14
CA PRO A 21 9.72 -18.04 -37.31
C PRO A 21 8.62 -17.28 -36.55
N LEU A 22 7.41 -17.18 -37.10
CA LEU A 22 6.26 -16.54 -36.44
C LEU A 22 5.74 -17.38 -35.26
N VAL A 23 5.73 -18.71 -35.43
CA VAL A 23 5.37 -19.67 -34.37
C VAL A 23 6.45 -19.69 -33.29
N GLY A 24 7.73 -19.61 -33.68
CA GLY A 24 8.85 -19.45 -32.74
C GLY A 24 8.71 -18.19 -31.87
N ALA A 25 8.39 -17.04 -32.47
CA ALA A 25 8.17 -15.80 -31.74
C ALA A 25 6.99 -15.88 -30.75
N ALA A 26 5.88 -16.51 -31.16
CA ALA A 26 4.73 -16.75 -30.29
C ALA A 26 5.08 -17.66 -29.10
N LEU A 27 5.89 -18.70 -29.32
CA LEU A 27 6.34 -19.61 -28.25
C LEU A 27 7.21 -18.90 -27.22
N VAL A 28 8.16 -18.07 -27.66
CA VAL A 28 9.01 -17.28 -26.75
C VAL A 28 8.17 -16.33 -25.89
N GLY A 29 7.19 -15.64 -26.49
CA GLY A 29 6.29 -14.76 -25.76
C GLY A 29 5.41 -15.53 -24.76
N ALA A 30 4.94 -16.73 -25.11
CA ALA A 30 4.15 -17.58 -24.20
C ALA A 30 4.99 -18.09 -23.01
N VAL A 31 6.25 -18.45 -23.23
CA VAL A 31 7.18 -18.82 -22.15
C VAL A 31 7.44 -17.63 -21.22
N ALA A 32 7.66 -16.43 -21.78
CA ALA A 32 7.83 -15.23 -20.99
C ALA A 32 6.58 -14.89 -20.17
N ALA A 33 5.38 -15.05 -20.75
CA ALA A 33 4.11 -14.90 -20.05
C ALA A 33 3.98 -15.89 -18.88
N LEU A 34 4.38 -17.16 -19.06
CA LEU A 34 4.36 -18.16 -17.99
C LEU A 34 5.26 -17.76 -16.82
N ILE A 35 6.47 -17.24 -17.10
CA ILE A 35 7.37 -16.75 -16.06
C ILE A 35 6.74 -15.57 -15.29
N CYS A 36 6.13 -14.62 -15.99
CA CYS A 36 5.42 -13.51 -15.36
C CYS A 36 4.21 -13.98 -14.55
N LEU A 37 3.46 -14.99 -15.04
CA LEU A 37 2.33 -15.59 -14.32
C LEU A 37 2.78 -16.25 -13.02
N LEU A 38 3.87 -17.02 -13.07
CA LEU A 38 4.45 -17.67 -11.89
C LEU A 38 4.91 -16.63 -10.87
N ARG A 39 5.56 -15.55 -11.32
CA ARG A 39 5.95 -14.44 -10.44
C ARG A 39 4.74 -13.74 -9.83
N TRP A 40 3.71 -13.49 -10.63
CA TRP A 40 2.46 -12.91 -10.15
C TRP A 40 1.80 -13.81 -9.11
N ALA A 41 1.73 -15.13 -9.32
CA ALA A 41 1.17 -16.07 -8.35
C ALA A 41 1.89 -16.02 -6.99
N LEU A 42 3.18 -15.65 -6.99
CA LEU A 42 4.01 -15.54 -5.78
C LEU A 42 3.96 -14.15 -5.14
N ARG A 43 3.77 -13.07 -5.91
CA ARG A 43 3.90 -11.67 -5.44
C ARG A 43 2.62 -10.85 -5.51
N ALA A 44 1.58 -11.36 -6.17
CA ALA A 44 0.31 -10.70 -6.44
C ALA A 44 0.44 -9.26 -6.96
N SER A 45 1.50 -8.97 -7.72
CA SER A 45 1.76 -7.61 -8.21
C SER A 45 0.97 -7.31 -9.49
N ILE A 46 0.32 -6.14 -9.54
CA ILE A 46 -0.56 -5.77 -10.66
C ILE A 46 0.23 -5.56 -11.95
N SER A 47 1.47 -5.09 -11.86
CA SER A 47 2.36 -4.93 -13.02
C SER A 47 2.78 -6.27 -13.64
N GLU A 48 3.03 -7.31 -12.83
CA GLU A 48 3.35 -8.66 -13.35
C GLU A 48 2.13 -9.31 -14.01
N PHE A 49 0.93 -9.08 -13.47
CA PHE A 49 -0.32 -9.51 -14.13
C PHE A 49 -0.51 -8.83 -15.49
N ALA A 50 -0.36 -7.51 -15.54
CA ALA A 50 -0.47 -6.73 -16.78
C ALA A 50 0.57 -7.16 -17.83
N ALA A 51 1.81 -7.41 -17.41
CA ALA A 51 2.87 -7.91 -18.28
C ALA A 51 2.55 -9.31 -18.83
N THR A 52 1.99 -10.20 -18.00
CA THR A 52 1.56 -11.54 -18.42
C THR A 52 0.50 -11.45 -19.52
N LEU A 53 -0.55 -10.65 -19.29
CA LEU A 53 -1.64 -10.47 -20.25
C LEU A 53 -1.14 -9.86 -21.56
N ALA A 54 -0.28 -8.84 -21.48
CA ALA A 54 0.32 -8.22 -22.65
C ALA A 54 1.17 -9.21 -23.46
N MET A 55 1.98 -10.04 -22.80
CA MET A 55 2.78 -11.06 -23.48
C MET A 55 1.94 -12.13 -24.16
N LEU A 56 0.82 -12.55 -23.56
CA LEU A 56 -0.12 -13.48 -24.20
C LEU A 56 -0.77 -12.86 -25.44
N LEU A 57 -1.19 -11.59 -25.36
CA LEU A 57 -1.79 -10.86 -26.49
C LEU A 57 -0.78 -10.64 -27.62
N LEU A 58 0.46 -10.26 -27.29
CA LEU A 58 1.56 -10.17 -28.24
C LEU A 58 1.78 -11.52 -28.92
N SER A 59 1.91 -12.60 -28.16
CA SER A 59 2.12 -13.95 -28.68
C SER A 59 0.98 -14.40 -29.60
N ALA A 60 -0.26 -14.12 -29.22
CA ALA A 60 -1.44 -14.43 -30.01
C ALA A 60 -1.47 -13.66 -31.34
N SER A 61 -1.01 -12.41 -31.38
CA SER A 61 -0.99 -11.59 -32.60
C SER A 61 -0.09 -12.15 -33.72
N TRP A 62 0.90 -12.98 -33.37
CA TRP A 62 1.81 -13.64 -34.32
C TRP A 62 1.26 -14.97 -34.86
N LEU A 63 0.11 -15.44 -34.38
CA LEU A 63 -0.52 -16.66 -34.90
C LEU A 63 -1.06 -16.41 -36.32
N ARG A 64 -0.79 -17.35 -37.22
CA ARG A 64 -1.06 -17.25 -38.67
C ARG A 64 -2.54 -17.09 -39.08
N HIS A 65 -3.47 -17.15 -38.13
CA HIS A 65 -4.92 -17.21 -38.37
C HIS A 65 -5.60 -15.83 -38.37
N TRP A 66 -4.89 -14.76 -38.03
CA TRP A 66 -5.48 -13.43 -37.90
C TRP A 66 -5.44 -12.64 -39.21
N HIS A 67 -6.55 -11.96 -39.53
CA HIS A 67 -6.50 -10.87 -40.50
C HIS A 67 -5.65 -9.71 -39.95
N PRO A 68 -4.97 -8.91 -40.79
CA PRO A 68 -4.10 -7.82 -40.34
C PRO A 68 -4.77 -6.84 -39.35
N GLY A 69 -6.05 -6.53 -39.55
CA GLY A 69 -6.81 -5.67 -38.62
C GLY A 69 -7.01 -6.28 -37.23
N GLN A 70 -7.16 -7.60 -37.13
CA GLN A 70 -7.32 -8.30 -35.86
C GLN A 70 -5.98 -8.40 -35.10
N ALA A 71 -4.88 -8.66 -35.82
CA ALA A 71 -3.54 -8.64 -35.24
C ALA A 71 -3.18 -7.25 -34.67
N ASN A 72 -3.50 -6.17 -35.41
CA ASN A 72 -3.32 -4.80 -34.94
C ASN A 72 -4.16 -4.51 -33.67
N GLY A 73 -5.39 -5.01 -33.60
CA GLY A 73 -6.24 -4.90 -32.40
C GLY A 73 -5.61 -5.56 -31.17
N LEU A 74 -5.02 -6.74 -31.32
CA LEU A 74 -4.31 -7.45 -30.25
C LEU A 74 -3.05 -6.71 -29.78
N LEU A 75 -2.29 -6.13 -30.71
CA LEU A 75 -1.12 -5.30 -30.37
C LEU A 75 -1.51 -4.04 -29.58
N LEU A 76 -2.58 -3.36 -30.00
CA LEU A 76 -3.11 -2.20 -29.27
C LEU A 76 -3.56 -2.58 -27.86
N LEU A 77 -4.26 -3.71 -27.71
CA LEU A 77 -4.70 -4.19 -26.40
C LEU A 77 -3.51 -4.58 -25.51
N ALA A 78 -2.47 -5.20 -26.07
CA ALA A 78 -1.22 -5.47 -25.35
C ALA A 78 -0.56 -4.17 -24.87
N ALA A 79 -0.49 -3.13 -25.70
CA ALA A 79 0.06 -1.84 -25.30
C ALA A 79 -0.76 -1.16 -24.19
N LEU A 80 -2.09 -1.19 -24.29
CA LEU A 80 -3.00 -0.63 -23.28
C LEU A 80 -2.89 -1.35 -21.93
N THR A 81 -2.76 -2.68 -21.93
CA THR A 81 -2.59 -3.46 -20.70
C THR A 81 -1.27 -3.14 -19.99
N VAL A 82 -0.15 -3.02 -20.72
CA VAL A 82 1.12 -2.56 -20.15
C VAL A 82 0.97 -1.15 -19.58
N MET A 83 0.39 -0.23 -20.34
CA MET A 83 0.18 1.16 -19.90
C MET A 83 -0.64 1.21 -18.60
N ALA A 84 -1.76 0.49 -18.52
CA ALA A 84 -2.59 0.40 -17.33
C ALA A 84 -1.81 -0.20 -16.14
N GLY A 85 -1.02 -1.25 -16.37
CA GLY A 85 -0.16 -1.86 -15.35
C GLY A 85 0.88 -0.90 -14.78
N VAL A 86 1.53 -0.12 -15.65
CA VAL A 86 2.51 0.91 -15.27
C VAL A 86 1.83 2.04 -14.50
N LEU A 87 0.69 2.55 -14.98
CA LEU A 87 -0.04 3.63 -14.33
C LEU A 87 -0.53 3.22 -12.93
N LEU A 88 -1.15 2.04 -12.81
CA LEU A 88 -1.67 1.54 -11.54
C LEU A 88 -0.54 1.16 -10.57
N GLY A 89 0.55 0.58 -11.06
CA GLY A 89 1.75 0.35 -10.28
C GLY A 89 2.35 1.65 -9.74
N SER A 90 2.48 2.65 -10.61
CA SER A 90 3.00 3.99 -10.24
C SER A 90 2.12 4.67 -9.22
N TYR A 91 0.79 4.61 -9.39
CA TYR A 91 -0.17 5.15 -8.44
C TYR A 91 0.00 4.50 -7.05
N ARG A 92 0.05 3.16 -6.98
CA ARG A 92 0.21 2.46 -5.71
C ARG A 92 1.52 2.83 -5.00
N MET A 93 2.63 2.92 -5.73
CA MET A 93 3.92 3.33 -5.15
C MET A 93 3.90 4.79 -4.66
N ALA A 94 3.15 5.66 -5.32
CA ALA A 94 3.06 7.07 -4.97
C ALA A 94 2.12 7.35 -3.78
N PHE A 95 1.07 6.55 -3.60
CA PHE A 95 -0.06 6.87 -2.71
C PHE A 95 -0.32 5.84 -1.60
N ILE A 96 0.22 4.62 -1.69
CA ILE A 96 0.03 3.59 -0.67
C ILE A 96 1.34 3.35 0.07
N ASP A 97 1.27 3.35 1.40
CA ASP A 97 2.38 2.94 2.25
C ASP A 97 2.62 1.44 2.13
N ALA A 98 3.82 1.06 1.69
CA ALA A 98 4.17 -0.33 1.39
C ALA A 98 4.17 -1.24 2.64
N LEU A 99 4.40 -0.67 3.83
CA LEU A 99 4.45 -1.44 5.06
C LEU A 99 3.04 -1.81 5.55
N THR A 100 2.17 -0.81 5.71
CA THR A 100 0.86 -0.93 6.35
C THR A 100 -0.27 -1.19 5.35
N GLY A 101 -0.06 -0.86 4.07
CA GLY A 101 -1.08 -0.91 3.03
C GLY A 101 -2.15 0.19 3.16
N LEU A 102 -1.96 1.16 4.07
CA LEU A 102 -2.78 2.35 4.15
C LEU A 102 -2.37 3.39 3.09
N PRO A 103 -3.27 4.28 2.68
CA PRO A 103 -2.89 5.52 2.02
C PRO A 103 -1.79 6.26 2.81
N ASN A 104 -0.82 6.82 2.11
CA ASN A 104 0.33 7.49 2.73
C ASN A 104 0.05 8.99 2.96
N ARG A 105 1.06 9.72 3.44
CA ARG A 105 1.00 11.17 3.63
C ARG A 105 0.60 11.95 2.37
N ARG A 106 1.04 11.53 1.19
CA ARG A 106 0.66 12.18 -0.07
C ARG A 106 -0.84 12.06 -0.34
N SER A 107 -1.41 10.87 -0.12
CA SER A 107 -2.86 10.68 -0.19
C SER A 107 -3.61 11.52 0.84
N LEU A 108 -3.07 11.63 2.06
CA LEU A 108 -3.66 12.50 3.08
C LEU A 108 -3.69 13.96 2.59
N GLU A 109 -2.59 14.47 2.06
CA GLU A 109 -2.51 15.85 1.56
C GLU A 109 -3.56 16.11 0.47
N GLU A 110 -3.71 15.21 -0.50
CA GLU A 110 -4.76 15.33 -1.51
C GLU A 110 -6.19 15.25 -0.94
N THR A 111 -6.41 14.42 0.08
CA THR A 111 -7.70 14.35 0.77
C THR A 111 -7.98 15.63 1.54
N LEU A 112 -6.99 16.21 2.21
CA LEU A 112 -7.11 17.48 2.93
C LEU A 112 -7.46 18.63 1.98
N ASP A 113 -6.87 18.69 0.79
CA ASP A 113 -7.15 19.75 -0.19
C ASP A 113 -8.59 19.70 -0.74
N ARG A 114 -9.24 18.54 -0.68
CA ARG A 114 -10.64 18.32 -1.11
C ARG A 114 -11.65 18.35 0.05
N LEU A 115 -11.18 18.48 1.29
CA LEU A 115 -12.01 18.31 2.47
C LEU A 115 -12.93 19.52 2.67
N THR A 116 -14.24 19.26 2.76
CA THR A 116 -15.24 20.29 3.04
C THR A 116 -15.87 20.07 4.42
N PRO A 117 -16.19 21.15 5.16
CA PRO A 117 -16.86 21.00 6.46
C PRO A 117 -18.26 20.39 6.32
N PRO A 118 -18.74 19.69 7.36
CA PRO A 118 -18.04 19.38 8.60
C PRO A 118 -17.03 18.23 8.44
N PHE A 119 -15.90 18.30 9.14
CA PHE A 119 -14.93 17.22 9.22
C PHE A 119 -14.19 17.21 10.56
N VAL A 120 -13.64 16.05 10.92
CA VAL A 120 -12.76 15.86 12.08
C VAL A 120 -11.48 15.16 11.63
N LEU A 121 -10.34 15.65 12.12
CA LEU A 121 -9.04 15.01 11.95
C LEU A 121 -8.58 14.44 13.28
N ALA A 122 -7.98 13.25 13.26
CA ALA A 122 -7.30 12.69 14.41
C ALA A 122 -5.85 12.35 14.08
N MET A 123 -4.90 12.88 14.86
CA MET A 123 -3.52 12.44 14.84
C MET A 123 -3.35 11.29 15.84
N VAL A 124 -2.64 10.25 15.42
CA VAL A 124 -2.45 9.02 16.19
C VAL A 124 -0.97 8.66 16.21
N ASP A 125 -0.46 8.27 17.37
CA ASP A 125 0.93 7.84 17.52
C ASP A 125 1.02 6.63 18.45
N VAL A 126 1.82 5.64 18.05
CA VAL A 126 2.03 4.41 18.81
C VAL A 126 2.93 4.70 20.02
N ASP A 127 2.40 4.45 21.20
CA ASP A 127 3.08 4.76 22.45
C ASP A 127 4.36 3.93 22.61
N HIS A 128 5.44 4.59 23.03
CA HIS A 128 6.72 3.94 23.35
C HIS A 128 7.34 3.16 22.17
N PHE A 129 7.01 3.50 20.92
CA PHE A 129 7.44 2.73 19.74
C PHE A 129 8.97 2.62 19.59
N LYS A 130 9.72 3.68 19.89
CA LYS A 130 11.19 3.62 19.92
C LYS A 130 11.70 2.57 20.93
N GLN A 131 11.19 2.58 22.16
CA GLN A 131 11.59 1.62 23.20
C GLN A 131 11.20 0.18 22.83
N PHE A 132 10.06 0.03 22.15
CA PHE A 132 9.64 -1.24 21.58
C PHE A 132 10.66 -1.74 20.54
N ASN A 133 11.07 -0.89 19.60
CA ASN A 133 12.09 -1.24 18.60
C ASN A 133 13.44 -1.55 19.24
N ASP A 134 13.85 -0.80 20.26
CA ASP A 134 15.08 -1.07 20.99
C ASP A 134 15.05 -2.45 21.69
N SER A 135 13.86 -2.90 22.12
CA SER A 135 13.66 -4.17 22.83
C SER A 135 13.45 -5.38 21.91
N TYR A 136 12.77 -5.20 20.78
CA TYR A 136 12.32 -6.30 19.91
C TYR A 136 12.88 -6.24 18.48
N GLY A 137 13.54 -5.14 18.11
CA GLY A 137 14.09 -4.88 16.78
C GLY A 137 13.07 -4.33 15.78
N HIS A 138 13.57 -3.64 14.77
CA HIS A 138 12.74 -2.98 13.74
C HIS A 138 11.81 -3.95 12.99
N ALA A 139 12.23 -5.20 12.74
CA ALA A 139 11.36 -6.18 12.10
C ALA A 139 10.10 -6.52 12.93
N ALA A 140 10.19 -6.47 14.25
CA ALA A 140 9.04 -6.59 15.13
C ALA A 140 8.20 -5.30 15.12
N GLY A 141 8.84 -4.13 15.09
CA GLY A 141 8.16 -2.85 14.91
C GLY A 141 7.32 -2.79 13.65
N ASP A 142 7.83 -3.30 12.53
CA ASP A 142 7.12 -3.39 11.26
C ASP A 142 5.86 -4.26 11.35
N ILE A 143 5.90 -5.35 12.13
CA ILE A 143 4.72 -6.17 12.41
C ILE A 143 3.70 -5.37 13.21
N VAL A 144 4.15 -4.65 14.24
CA VAL A 144 3.29 -3.79 15.05
C VAL A 144 2.59 -2.73 14.20
N LEU A 145 3.33 -1.99 13.37
CA LEU A 145 2.75 -0.95 12.51
C LEU A 145 1.73 -1.51 11.52
N ARG A 146 1.96 -2.72 10.98
CA ARG A 146 0.98 -3.43 10.14
C ARG A 146 -0.31 -3.72 10.88
N GLU A 147 -0.22 -4.22 12.11
CA GLU A 147 -1.39 -4.52 12.93
C GLU A 147 -2.12 -3.24 13.36
N VAL A 148 -1.38 -2.20 13.74
CA VAL A 148 -1.95 -0.88 14.06
C VAL A 148 -2.75 -0.34 12.88
N GLY A 149 -2.17 -0.34 11.67
CA GLY A 149 -2.87 0.12 10.48
C GLY A 149 -4.15 -0.67 10.18
N LYS A 150 -4.15 -2.00 10.39
CA LYS A 150 -5.35 -2.84 10.25
C LYS A 150 -6.42 -2.49 11.26
N VAL A 151 -6.05 -2.29 12.52
CA VAL A 151 -7.01 -1.93 13.59
C VAL A 151 -7.61 -0.56 13.33
N LEU A 152 -6.78 0.43 13.01
CA LEU A 152 -7.26 1.77 12.67
C LEU A 152 -8.25 1.73 11.51
N ARG A 153 -7.93 1.05 10.42
CA ARG A 153 -8.84 0.89 9.26
C ARG A 153 -10.15 0.18 9.62
N ARG A 154 -10.13 -0.79 10.55
CA ARG A 154 -11.30 -1.62 10.88
C ARG A 154 -12.22 -1.01 11.94
N HIS A 155 -11.66 -0.32 12.93
CA HIS A 155 -12.40 0.06 14.14
C HIS A 155 -12.68 1.57 14.27
N SER A 156 -11.88 2.43 13.61
CA SER A 156 -12.02 3.88 13.74
C SER A 156 -13.31 4.42 13.13
N GLY A 157 -13.83 3.78 12.07
CA GLY A 157 -14.92 4.33 11.24
C GLY A 157 -14.49 5.53 10.40
N ALA A 158 -13.18 5.75 10.23
CA ALA A 158 -12.59 6.85 9.47
C ALA A 158 -11.77 6.35 8.28
N LEU A 159 -11.40 7.26 7.38
CA LEU A 159 -10.31 7.02 6.44
C LEU A 159 -8.99 7.08 7.20
N ALA A 160 -8.22 5.99 7.18
CA ALA A 160 -6.96 5.88 7.91
C ALA A 160 -5.75 6.02 6.97
N PHE A 161 -4.80 6.87 7.34
CA PHE A 161 -3.59 7.19 6.59
C PHE A 161 -2.35 6.93 7.45
N ARG A 162 -1.25 6.50 6.85
CA ARG A 162 0.06 6.54 7.51
C ARG A 162 0.70 7.90 7.24
N TYR A 163 0.93 8.68 8.30
CA TYR A 163 1.49 10.02 8.20
C TYR A 163 3.03 9.99 8.08
N GLY A 164 3.68 9.11 8.84
CA GLY A 164 5.13 8.90 8.78
C GLY A 164 5.64 8.21 10.04
N GLY A 165 6.71 7.41 9.96
CA GLY A 165 7.22 6.68 11.13
C GLY A 165 6.14 5.81 11.78
N GLU A 166 5.88 6.05 13.07
CA GLU A 166 4.80 5.48 13.89
C GLU A 166 3.50 6.31 13.95
N GLU A 167 3.42 7.39 13.18
CA GLU A 167 2.29 8.32 13.17
C GLU A 167 1.28 7.97 12.08
N PHE A 168 0.00 8.08 12.44
CA PHE A 168 -1.15 7.87 11.57
C PHE A 168 -2.10 9.07 11.66
N CYS A 169 -2.93 9.23 10.64
CA CYS A 169 -3.98 10.22 10.61
C CYS A 169 -5.32 9.55 10.28
N LEU A 170 -6.37 9.94 10.98
CA LEU A 170 -7.74 9.55 10.70
C LEU A 170 -8.51 10.76 10.19
N VAL A 171 -9.27 10.58 9.10
CA VAL A 171 -10.12 11.62 8.52
C VAL A 171 -11.57 11.16 8.60
N TYR A 172 -12.40 11.96 9.28
CA TYR A 172 -13.83 11.78 9.38
C TYR A 172 -14.53 12.86 8.55
N GLU A 173 -15.00 12.49 7.37
CA GLU A 173 -15.74 13.37 6.46
C GLU A 173 -17.22 13.46 6.87
N GLY A 174 -17.79 14.67 6.86
CA GLY A 174 -19.20 14.89 7.17
C GLY A 174 -19.56 14.68 8.64
N GLN A 175 -18.59 14.63 9.56
CA GLN A 175 -18.83 14.33 10.98
C GLN A 175 -18.40 15.47 11.90
N ALA A 176 -19.06 15.54 13.06
CA ALA A 176 -18.65 16.35 14.21
C ALA A 176 -17.84 15.50 15.20
N VAL A 177 -17.16 16.16 16.15
CA VAL A 177 -16.34 15.49 17.18
C VAL A 177 -17.14 14.44 17.94
N THR A 178 -18.38 14.77 18.32
CA THR A 178 -19.27 13.88 19.11
C THR A 178 -19.56 12.53 18.44
N ARG A 179 -19.51 12.48 17.09
CA ARG A 179 -19.66 11.23 16.33
C ARG A 179 -18.33 10.53 16.03
N SER A 180 -17.24 11.29 16.02
CA SER A 180 -15.91 10.81 15.63
C SER A 180 -15.13 10.23 16.81
N GLU A 181 -15.25 10.85 18.00
CA GLU A 181 -14.57 10.44 19.23
C GLU A 181 -14.84 8.98 19.63
N PRO A 182 -16.08 8.46 19.61
CA PRO A 182 -16.33 7.05 19.88
C PRO A 182 -15.60 6.10 18.92
N GLY A 183 -15.35 6.54 17.67
CA GLY A 183 -14.56 5.78 16.71
C GLY A 183 -13.10 5.67 17.11
N CYS A 184 -12.49 6.79 17.54
CA CYS A 184 -11.13 6.80 18.06
C CYS A 184 -11.00 5.95 19.32
N GLU A 185 -11.97 6.04 20.25
CA GLU A 185 -11.94 5.26 21.49
C GLU A 185 -12.09 3.74 21.25
N ARG A 186 -12.93 3.34 20.27
CA ARG A 186 -13.01 1.94 19.83
C ARG A 186 -11.69 1.45 19.25
N ALA A 187 -11.03 2.26 18.41
CA ALA A 187 -9.75 1.90 17.83
C ALA A 187 -8.65 1.80 18.91
N ARG A 188 -8.61 2.75 19.86
CA ARG A 188 -7.69 2.73 21.01
C ARG A 188 -7.88 1.47 21.86
N SER A 189 -9.11 1.17 22.26
CA SER A 189 -9.45 -0.02 23.05
C SER A 189 -9.13 -1.33 22.29
N ALA A 190 -9.33 -1.35 20.98
CA ALA A 190 -8.99 -2.50 20.14
C ALA A 190 -7.47 -2.72 20.05
N LEU A 191 -6.67 -1.65 19.97
CA LEU A 191 -5.20 -1.75 20.00
C LEU A 191 -4.70 -2.27 21.36
N GLU A 192 -5.20 -1.69 22.44
CA GLU A 192 -4.82 -2.06 23.81
C GLU A 192 -5.11 -3.54 24.12
N SER A 193 -6.25 -4.05 23.64
CA SER A 193 -6.64 -5.46 23.83
C SER A 193 -6.00 -6.41 22.82
N GLN A 194 -5.33 -5.92 21.77
CA GLN A 194 -4.73 -6.77 20.75
C GLN A 194 -3.42 -7.38 21.23
N SER A 195 -3.36 -8.71 21.21
CA SER A 195 -2.12 -9.46 21.39
C SER A 195 -1.43 -9.67 20.04
N ILE A 196 -0.29 -9.01 19.83
CA ILE A 196 0.51 -9.11 18.60
C ILE A 196 1.63 -10.12 18.85
N ARG A 197 1.77 -11.13 17.97
CA ARG A 197 2.86 -12.10 18.05
C ARG A 197 4.08 -11.57 17.30
N VAL A 198 5.17 -11.28 18.01
CA VAL A 198 6.44 -10.85 17.44
C VAL A 198 7.56 -11.82 17.80
N ARG A 199 8.59 -11.91 16.95
CA ARG A 199 9.83 -12.62 17.29
C ARG A 199 10.87 -11.59 17.72
N PRO A 200 11.48 -11.71 18.91
CA PRO A 200 12.55 -10.81 19.33
C PRO A 200 13.73 -10.87 18.35
N ALA A 201 14.39 -9.74 18.15
CA ALA A 201 15.67 -9.69 17.45
C ALA A 201 16.71 -10.61 18.14
N GLN A 202 17.50 -11.31 17.34
CA GLN A 202 18.59 -12.15 17.85
C GLN A 202 19.73 -11.26 18.35
N THR A 203 19.91 -11.16 19.66
CA THR A 203 21.14 -10.63 20.25
C THR A 203 22.04 -11.82 20.61
N GLY A 204 22.94 -12.19 19.69
CA GLY A 204 23.97 -13.22 19.87
C GLY A 204 23.65 -14.62 19.31
N THR A 205 24.59 -15.56 19.47
CA THR A 205 24.62 -16.92 18.89
C THR A 205 23.65 -17.93 19.53
N ARG A 206 22.56 -17.48 20.18
CA ARG A 206 21.59 -18.37 20.83
C ARG A 206 20.37 -18.66 19.92
N LYS A 207 19.92 -19.93 19.99
CA LYS A 207 18.75 -20.54 19.32
C LYS A 207 17.60 -19.56 19.04
N LEU A 208 16.95 -19.73 17.88
CA LEU A 208 15.71 -19.03 17.47
C LEU A 208 14.77 -18.80 18.66
N ALA A 209 14.62 -17.54 19.07
CA ALA A 209 13.70 -17.16 20.14
C ALA A 209 12.24 -17.47 19.74
N LYS A 210 11.47 -18.04 20.68
CA LYS A 210 10.04 -18.33 20.45
C LYS A 210 9.26 -17.03 20.24
N PRO A 211 8.20 -17.04 19.40
CA PRO A 211 7.31 -15.89 19.26
C PRO A 211 6.73 -15.49 20.63
N LYS A 212 6.74 -14.19 20.94
CA LYS A 212 6.18 -13.61 22.16
C LYS A 212 4.96 -12.75 21.81
N ALA A 213 3.93 -12.86 22.63
CA ALA A 213 2.78 -11.97 22.61
C ALA A 213 3.16 -10.62 23.26
N VAL A 214 2.94 -9.53 22.54
CA VAL A 214 3.14 -8.15 23.02
C VAL A 214 1.84 -7.37 22.81
N ALA A 215 1.58 -6.42 23.70
CA ALA A 215 0.50 -5.44 23.55
C ALA A 215 1.13 -4.06 23.33
N VAL A 216 0.46 -3.23 22.55
CA VAL A 216 0.85 -1.84 22.30
C VAL A 216 -0.36 -0.94 22.50
N THR A 217 -0.12 0.30 22.91
CA THR A 217 -1.16 1.32 23.01
C THR A 217 -0.86 2.45 22.03
N ALA A 218 -1.85 3.29 21.79
CA ALA A 218 -1.67 4.49 20.99
C ALA A 218 -2.40 5.66 21.64
N SER A 219 -1.84 6.85 21.45
CA SER A 219 -2.45 8.11 21.86
C SER A 219 -3.11 8.78 20.66
N PHE A 220 -4.23 9.46 20.89
CA PHE A 220 -5.04 10.09 19.85
C PHE A 220 -5.30 11.56 20.21
N GLY A 221 -5.13 12.45 19.24
CA GLY A 221 -5.52 13.86 19.34
C GLY A 221 -6.52 14.20 18.24
N LEU A 222 -7.73 14.60 18.59
CA LEU A 222 -8.82 14.93 17.66
C LEU A 222 -9.03 16.43 17.59
N ALA A 223 -9.33 16.95 16.40
CA ALA A 223 -9.79 18.32 16.22
C ALA A 223 -10.87 18.38 15.13
N ALA A 224 -11.92 19.16 15.39
CA ALA A 224 -12.86 19.60 14.35
C ALA A 224 -12.47 20.99 13.88
N ARG A 225 -12.83 21.31 12.64
CA ARG A 225 -12.67 22.67 12.13
C ARG A 225 -13.47 23.65 12.98
N SER A 226 -12.78 24.61 13.57
CA SER A 226 -13.40 25.75 14.25
C SER A 226 -13.70 26.90 13.26
N ALA A 227 -14.47 27.90 13.69
CA ALA A 227 -14.70 29.10 12.89
C ALA A 227 -13.41 29.92 12.63
N SER A 228 -12.37 29.77 13.48
CA SER A 228 -11.08 30.46 13.32
C SER A 228 -10.11 29.74 12.39
N GLU A 229 -10.32 28.44 12.13
CA GLU A 229 -9.49 27.64 11.23
C GLU A 229 -10.01 27.74 9.79
N LYS A 230 -9.16 28.31 8.92
CA LYS A 230 -9.52 28.53 7.50
C LYS A 230 -9.17 27.31 6.66
N HIS A 231 -8.10 26.60 6.99
CA HIS A 231 -7.60 25.48 6.19
C HIS A 231 -7.59 24.17 7.00
N PRO A 232 -7.86 23.01 6.35
CA PRO A 232 -7.75 21.69 7.00
C PRO A 232 -6.38 21.43 7.65
N ARG A 233 -5.31 22.05 7.16
CA ARG A 233 -3.97 21.98 7.75
C ARG A 233 -3.89 22.62 9.14
N ASP A 234 -4.67 23.67 9.41
CA ASP A 234 -4.75 24.29 10.73
C ASP A 234 -5.38 23.33 11.73
N VAL A 235 -6.45 22.64 11.31
CA VAL A 235 -7.15 21.61 12.08
C VAL A 235 -6.21 20.43 12.39
N LEU A 236 -5.39 20.03 11.42
CA LEU A 236 -4.39 18.98 11.62
C LEU A 236 -3.36 19.37 12.69
N ALA A 237 -2.92 20.62 12.70
CA ALA A 237 -2.03 21.14 13.74
C ALA A 237 -2.71 21.20 15.12
N SER A 238 -4.02 21.50 15.18
CA SER A 238 -4.81 21.43 16.41
C SER A 238 -4.95 19.99 16.92
N ALA A 239 -5.15 19.01 16.02
CA ALA A 239 -5.17 17.59 16.35
C ALA A 239 -3.80 17.12 16.89
N ASP A 240 -2.70 17.55 16.29
CA ASP A 240 -1.34 17.27 16.77
C ASP A 240 -1.08 17.84 18.18
N LYS A 241 -1.51 19.07 18.44
CA LYS A 241 -1.44 19.65 19.80
C LYS A 241 -2.27 18.84 20.82
N ALA A 242 -3.43 18.32 20.42
CA ALA A 242 -4.22 17.45 21.28
C ALA A 242 -3.52 16.11 21.52
N LEU A 243 -2.86 15.54 20.52
CA LEU A 243 -2.06 14.32 20.65
C LEU A 243 -0.89 14.52 21.62
N TYR A 244 -0.21 15.66 21.54
CA TYR A 244 0.84 16.02 22.49
C TYR A 244 0.30 16.07 23.94
N LYS A 245 -0.89 16.64 24.16
CA LYS A 245 -1.57 16.62 25.46
C LYS A 245 -1.90 15.19 25.91
N ALA A 246 -2.34 14.32 25.00
CA ALA A 246 -2.61 12.91 25.31
C ALA A 246 -1.34 12.21 25.82
N LYS A 247 -0.21 12.41 25.14
CA LYS A 247 1.09 11.87 25.57
C LYS A 247 1.53 12.44 26.94
N GLY A 248 1.33 13.74 27.17
CA GLY A 248 1.65 14.40 28.44
C GLY A 248 0.78 13.96 29.62
N LYS A 249 -0.45 13.52 29.37
CA LYS A 249 -1.40 13.05 30.40
C LYS A 249 -1.32 11.55 30.68
N GLY A 250 -0.25 10.87 30.25
CA GLY A 250 -0.04 9.45 30.54
C GLY A 250 -0.38 8.50 29.39
N ARG A 251 -0.53 9.01 28.17
CA ARG A 251 -0.71 8.20 26.93
C ARG A 251 -1.99 7.36 26.95
N ASN A 252 -2.12 6.45 25.96
CA ASN A 252 -3.23 5.50 25.81
C ASN A 252 -4.61 6.14 26.03
N ARG A 253 -4.86 7.25 25.33
CA ARG A 253 -6.11 8.02 25.47
C ARG A 253 -6.43 8.83 24.24
N VAL A 254 -7.67 9.28 24.20
CA VAL A 254 -8.19 10.25 23.24
C VAL A 254 -8.26 11.62 23.91
N GLU A 255 -7.69 12.64 23.28
CA GLU A 255 -7.83 14.04 23.67
C GLU A 255 -8.43 14.85 22.53
N VAL A 256 -9.35 15.75 22.86
CA VAL A 256 -10.01 16.64 21.89
C VAL A 256 -9.41 18.04 22.03
N ALA A 257 -9.05 18.66 20.90
CA ALA A 257 -8.67 20.06 20.82
C ALA A 257 -9.87 20.92 21.22
N ARG A 258 -9.66 21.78 22.21
CA ARG A 258 -10.63 22.76 22.71
C ARG A 258 -10.26 24.14 22.20
#